data_AF-A0A1Y2GNU8-F1
#
_entry.id   AF-A0A1Y2GNU8-F1
#
_cell.length_a   1.000
_cell.length_b   1.000
_cell.length_c   1.000
_cell.angle_alpha   90.00
_cell.angle_beta   90.00
_cell.angle_gamma   90.00
#
_symmetry.space_group_name_H-M   'P 1'
#
loop_
_entity.id
_entity.type
_entity.pdbx_description
1 polymer ?
#
loop_
_entity_poly.entity_id
_entity_poly.type
_entity_poly.pdbx_seq_one_letter_code
_entity_poly.pdbx_strand_id
1 'polypeptide(L)' 'CGKTFTRPFNLRSHLDTHAGIRPHRCIDLVGVENGACSYDFTRRHDLVRHVKAKHRD' A
#
# COMPACT_ATOMS: atom_id res chain seq x y z
N CYS A 1 5.13 -15.41 12.52
CA CYS A 1 5.53 -14.34 13.47
C CYS A 1 4.76 -14.37 14.80
N GLY A 2 3.89 -15.36 15.07
CA GLY A 2 3.17 -15.48 16.34
C GLY A 2 2.02 -14.48 16.56
N LYS A 3 1.74 -13.58 15.61
CA LYS A 3 0.65 -12.61 15.74
C LYS A 3 -0.71 -13.28 15.57
N THR A 4 -1.64 -12.97 16.47
CA THR A 4 -3.04 -13.39 16.45
C THR A 4 -3.94 -12.23 16.03
N PHE A 5 -5.04 -12.55 15.36
CA PHE A 5 -5.99 -11.58 14.83
C PHE A 5 -7.42 -12.05 15.09
N THR A 6 -8.28 -11.14 15.55
CA THR A 6 -9.70 -11.44 15.82
C THR A 6 -10.55 -11.52 14.54
N ARG A 7 -10.10 -10.89 13.45
CA ARG A 7 -10.87 -10.80 12.19
C ARG A 7 -10.09 -11.45 11.03
N PRO A 8 -10.75 -12.25 10.18
CA PRO A 8 -10.07 -12.99 9.12
C PRO A 8 -9.41 -12.08 8.07
N PHE A 9 -10.01 -10.94 7.73
CA PHE A 9 -9.39 -10.02 6.77
C PHE A 9 -8.11 -9.35 7.30
N ASN A 10 -8.00 -9.16 8.62
CA ASN A 10 -6.78 -8.64 9.23
C ASN A 10 -5.66 -9.68 9.16
N LEU A 11 -5.98 -10.95 9.41
CA LEU A 11 -5.04 -12.06 9.23
C LEU A 11 -4.61 -12.15 7.75
N ARG A 12 -5.56 -12.05 6.80
CA ARG A 12 -5.22 -12.09 5.37
C ARG A 12 -4.26 -10.97 4.97
N SER A 13 -4.59 -9.73 5.30
CA SER A 13 -3.72 -8.59 5.01
C SER A 13 -2.35 -8.71 5.69
N HIS A 14 -2.30 -9.31 6.87
CA HIS A 14 -1.04 -9.61 7.53
C HIS A 14 -0.22 -10.68 6.79
N LEU A 15 -0.86 -11.74 6.31
CA LEU A 15 -0.19 -12.78 5.50
C LEU A 15 0.32 -12.22 4.17
N ASP A 16 -0.41 -11.31 3.54
CA ASP A 16 0.04 -10.62 2.32
C ASP A 16 1.37 -9.87 2.56
N THR A 17 1.59 -9.35 3.78
CA THR A 17 2.88 -8.71 4.15
C THR A 17 4.02 -9.74 4.18
N HIS A 18 3.76 -10.95 4.68
CA HIS A 18 4.76 -12.03 4.68
C HIS A 18 5.05 -12.56 3.27
N ALA A 19 4.03 -12.57 2.40
CA ALA A 19 4.16 -12.98 1.01
C ALA A 19 4.73 -11.88 0.09
N GLY A 20 4.96 -10.67 0.60
CA GLY A 20 5.37 -9.52 -0.22
C GLY A 20 4.29 -9.03 -1.19
N ILE A 21 3.03 -9.43 -0.98
CA ILE A 21 1.92 -9.07 -1.85
C ILE A 21 1.53 -7.61 -1.58
N ARG A 22 1.58 -6.82 -2.65
CA ARG A 22 1.29 -5.38 -2.64
C ARG A 22 0.36 -5.04 -3.81
N PRO A 23 -0.94 -5.34 -3.69
CA PRO A 23 -1.87 -5.24 -4.82
C PRO A 23 -2.26 -3.79 -5.13
N HIS A 24 -1.91 -2.85 -4.26
CA HIS A 24 -2.32 -1.45 -4.39
C HIS A 24 -1.15 -0.59 -4.88
N ARG A 25 -0.93 -0.58 -6.19
CA ARG A 25 0.07 0.29 -6.83
C ARG A 25 -0.46 1.72 -6.97
N CYS A 26 0.38 2.71 -6.69
CA CYS A 26 0.12 4.10 -7.02
C CYS A 26 0.16 4.29 -8.53
N ILE A 27 -0.85 4.94 -9.10
CA ILE A 27 -0.95 5.19 -10.54
C ILE A 27 -0.75 6.67 -10.88
N ASP A 28 -0.46 7.51 -9.89
CA ASP A 28 -0.26 8.93 -10.08
C ASP A 28 1.12 9.22 -10.69
N LEU A 29 1.18 10.26 -11.51
CA LEU A 29 2.38 10.67 -12.26
C LEU A 29 2.99 11.98 -11.72
N VAL A 30 2.41 12.57 -10.68
CA VAL A 30 2.74 13.93 -10.20
C VAL A 30 3.80 13.87 -9.10
N GLY A 31 4.82 14.74 -9.15
CA GLY A 31 5.78 14.89 -8.04
C GLY A 31 6.93 13.89 -8.01
N VAL A 32 7.15 13.13 -9.08
CA VAL A 32 8.41 12.42 -9.33
C VAL A 32 9.06 13.07 -10.53
N GLU A 33 10.32 13.42 -10.40
CA GLU A 33 11.06 14.28 -11.33
C GLU A 33 11.17 13.77 -12.78
N ASN A 34 10.59 12.61 -13.16
CA ASN A 34 10.38 12.18 -14.55
C ASN A 34 9.65 10.81 -14.63
N GLY A 35 8.46 10.64 -14.04
CA GLY A 35 7.66 9.44 -14.35
C GLY A 35 6.66 8.96 -13.31
N ALA A 36 6.09 7.78 -13.59
CA ALA A 36 5.06 7.16 -12.77
C ALA A 36 5.55 6.80 -11.37
N CYS A 37 4.68 6.99 -10.38
CA CYS A 37 4.97 6.61 -8.99
C CYS A 37 5.14 5.09 -8.89
N SER A 38 6.32 4.64 -8.45
CA SER A 38 6.66 3.22 -8.31
C SER A 38 6.12 2.58 -7.01
N TYR A 39 5.55 3.37 -6.10
CA TYR A 39 5.14 2.88 -4.80
C TYR A 39 3.91 1.98 -4.88
N ASP A 40 4.03 0.82 -4.24
CA ASP A 40 2.97 -0.16 -4.07
C ASP A 40 2.76 -0.51 -2.59
N PHE A 41 1.52 -0.83 -2.25
CA PHE A 41 1.09 -1.01 -0.86
C PHE A 41 0.34 -2.31 -0.68
N THR A 42 0.54 -2.95 0.47
CA THR A 42 -0.24 -4.13 0.88
C THR A 42 -1.67 -3.75 1.24
N ARG A 43 -1.94 -2.51 1.67
CA ARG A 43 -3.29 -2.06 2.06
C ARG A 43 -3.72 -0.80 1.33
N ARG A 44 -5.02 -0.73 1.01
CA ARG A 44 -5.62 0.42 0.32
C ARG A 44 -5.50 1.73 1.09
N HIS A 45 -5.68 1.72 2.42
CA HIS A 45 -5.61 2.98 3.19
C HIS A 45 -4.21 3.60 3.20
N ASP A 46 -3.17 2.78 3.09
CA ASP A 46 -1.79 3.25 2.98
C ASP A 46 -1.55 3.94 1.63
N LEU A 47 -2.06 3.37 0.53
CA LEU A 47 -2.04 4.01 -0.78
C LEU A 47 -2.75 5.37 -0.75
N VAL A 48 -3.94 5.44 -0.15
CA VAL A 48 -4.70 6.69 -0.07
C VAL A 48 -3.94 7.77 0.72
N ARG A 49 -3.31 7.39 1.84
CA ARG A 49 -2.49 8.31 2.62
C ARG A 49 -1.27 8.79 1.83
N HIS A 50 -0.61 7.89 1.10
CA HIS A 50 0.52 8.22 0.25
C HIS A 50 0.15 9.23 -0.83
N VAL A 51 -0.92 8.96 -1.60
CA VAL A 51 -1.40 9.85 -2.67
C VAL A 51 -1.69 11.24 -2.12
N LYS A 52 -2.38 11.34 -0.98
CA LYS A 52 -2.69 12.63 -0.35
C LYS A 52 -1.45 13.40 0.10
N ALA A 53 -0.40 12.71 0.52
CA ALA A 53 0.80 13.35 1.07
C ALA A 53 1.86 13.66 0.00
N LYS A 54 1.82 12.99 -1.16
CA LYS A 54 2.88 13.04 -2.19
C LYS A 54 2.40 13.47 -3.59
N HIS A 55 1.09 13.40 -3.87
CA HIS A 55 0.54 13.64 -5.21
C HIS A 55 -0.65 14.61 -5.23
N ARG A 56 -1.03 15.18 -4.07
CA ARG A 56 -1.93 16.33 -4.03
C ARG A 56 -1.09 17.56 -3.75
N ASP A 57 -0.95 18.42 -4.77
CA ASP A 57 -0.70 19.86 -4.57
C ASP A 57 -1.90 20.50 -3.86
#